data_AF-A0AA89BTD5-F1
#
_entry.id   AF-A0AA89BTD5-F1
#
_cell.length_a   1.000
_cell.length_b   1.000
_cell.length_c   1.000
_cell.angle_alpha   90.00
_cell.angle_beta   90.00
_cell.angle_gamma   90.00
#
_symmetry.space_group_name_H-M   'P 1'
#
loop_
_entity.id
_entity.type
_entity.pdbx_description
1 polymer ?
#
loop_
_entity_poly.entity_id
_entity_poly.type
_entity_poly.pdbx_seq_one_letter_code
_entity_poly.pdbx_strand_id
1 'polypeptide(L)'
;MPHPHRKEMADKLFIFQLPLQFKNESKYEDCISIMNSYESTLTKLFQDAHGNTDLLDKYKVTLGGDQLTRVRMQDAKDLKALSTTAQGRLAHLEPVVCELWHLKQDFLEKLCKTFYEKATAAEQGTLQSFNNSEKKRCEWESKVKLQGPLSASVRCG
;
A
#
# COMPACT_ATOMS: atom_id res chain seq x y z
N MET A 1 18.56 -19.15 -5.59
CA MET A 1 18.30 -19.79 -4.27
C MET A 1 16.85 -20.23 -4.22
N PRO A 2 16.55 -21.49 -3.86
CA PRO A 2 15.16 -21.94 -3.69
C PRO A 2 14.54 -21.31 -2.45
N HIS A 3 13.47 -20.52 -2.63
CA HIS A 3 12.71 -19.89 -1.55
C HIS A 3 11.42 -20.70 -1.28
N PRO A 4 11.02 -20.92 -0.01
CA PRO A 4 9.86 -21.76 0.35
C PRO A 4 8.55 -21.36 -0.36
N HIS A 5 8.30 -20.07 -0.48
CA HIS A 5 7.06 -19.52 -1.07
C HIS A 5 7.12 -19.31 -2.59
N ARG A 6 8.05 -19.96 -3.31
CA ARG A 6 8.21 -19.76 -4.76
C ARG A 6 6.96 -20.13 -5.56
N LYS A 7 6.21 -21.13 -5.11
CA LYS A 7 4.97 -21.57 -5.77
C LYS A 7 3.84 -20.56 -5.59
N GLU A 8 3.67 -20.04 -4.38
CA GLU A 8 2.67 -19.02 -4.04
C GLU A 8 2.99 -17.67 -4.72
N MET A 9 4.27 -17.30 -4.82
CA MET A 9 4.69 -16.10 -5.54
C MET A 9 4.57 -16.20 -7.08
N ALA A 10 4.27 -17.39 -7.62
CA ALA A 10 3.99 -17.56 -9.05
C ALA A 10 2.52 -17.30 -9.41
N ASP A 11 1.64 -17.20 -8.41
CA ASP A 11 0.22 -16.93 -8.62
C ASP A 11 -0.02 -15.50 -9.12
N LYS A 12 -1.06 -15.34 -9.94
CA LYS A 12 -1.34 -14.08 -10.62
C LYS A 12 -1.81 -13.03 -9.61
N LEU A 13 -1.04 -11.95 -9.47
CA LEU A 13 -1.39 -10.79 -8.65
C LEU A 13 -2.60 -10.07 -9.28
N PHE A 14 -3.67 -9.92 -8.50
CA PHE A 14 -4.80 -9.06 -8.85
C PHE A 14 -4.56 -7.67 -8.27
N ILE A 15 -4.40 -6.68 -9.15
CA ILE A 15 -4.26 -5.28 -8.75
C ILE A 15 -5.66 -4.68 -8.68
N PHE A 16 -6.12 -4.40 -7.46
CA PHE A 16 -7.34 -3.63 -7.25
C PHE A 16 -6.97 -2.14 -7.16
N GLN A 17 -7.53 -1.33 -8.05
CA GLN A 17 -7.42 0.12 -7.92
C GLN A 17 -8.37 0.59 -6.82
N LEU A 18 -7.83 1.30 -5.84
CA LEU A 18 -8.66 1.92 -4.81
C LEU A 18 -9.48 3.05 -5.44
N PRO A 19 -10.76 3.22 -5.06
CA PRO A 19 -11.60 4.27 -5.59
C PRO A 19 -11.03 5.65 -5.23
N LEU A 20 -10.84 6.49 -6.24
CA LEU A 20 -10.35 7.85 -6.07
C LEU A 20 -11.50 8.77 -5.61
N GLN A 21 -11.22 9.59 -4.59
CA GLN A 21 -12.11 10.68 -4.17
C GLN A 21 -11.55 12.01 -4.69
N PHE A 22 -12.33 12.74 -5.48
CA PHE A 22 -11.95 14.06 -5.98
C PHE A 22 -12.20 15.16 -4.93
N LYS A 23 -11.55 15.05 -3.78
CA LYS A 23 -11.67 15.98 -2.64
C LYS A 23 -10.32 16.58 -2.31
N ASN A 24 -10.30 17.85 -1.91
CA ASN A 24 -9.05 18.55 -1.62
C ASN A 24 -8.76 18.57 -0.11
N GLU A 25 -7.73 17.84 0.31
CA GLU A 25 -7.29 17.79 1.71
C GLU A 25 -6.83 19.15 2.26
N SER A 26 -6.68 20.19 1.44
CA SER A 26 -6.38 21.55 1.90
C SER A 26 -7.61 22.30 2.41
N LYS A 27 -8.83 21.83 2.12
CA LYS A 27 -10.08 22.43 2.57
C LYS A 27 -10.67 21.58 3.70
N TYR A 28 -10.98 22.21 4.84
CA TYR A 28 -11.53 21.49 6.00
C TYR A 28 -12.88 20.82 5.72
N GLU A 29 -13.74 21.45 4.91
CA GLU A 29 -15.02 20.86 4.49
C GLU A 29 -14.82 19.53 3.76
N ASP A 30 -13.85 19.50 2.83
CA ASP A 30 -13.48 18.30 2.09
C ASP A 30 -12.86 17.24 3.01
N CYS A 31 -12.01 17.61 3.96
CA CYS A 31 -11.46 16.70 4.97
C CYS A 31 -12.56 16.02 5.79
N ILE A 32 -13.53 16.79 6.28
CA ILE A 32 -14.69 16.25 7.01
C ILE A 32 -15.48 15.29 6.13
N SER A 33 -15.70 15.67 4.86
CA SER A 33 -16.40 14.83 3.88
C SER A 33 -15.65 13.52 3.59
N ILE A 34 -14.31 13.55 3.52
CA ILE A 34 -13.46 12.35 3.39
C ILE A 34 -13.65 11.45 4.61
N MET A 35 -13.51 11.99 5.82
CA MET A 35 -13.63 11.21 7.06
C MET A 35 -15.02 10.60 7.24
N ASN A 36 -16.09 11.35 6.92
CA ASN A 36 -17.46 10.81 6.96
C ASN A 36 -17.66 9.66 5.95
N SER A 37 -16.99 9.72 4.80
CA SER A 37 -17.01 8.63 3.81
C SER A 37 -16.30 7.38 4.34
N TYR A 38 -15.16 7.54 5.01
CA TYR A 38 -14.47 6.42 5.64
C TYR A 38 -15.32 5.80 6.74
N GLU A 39 -15.88 6.63 7.60
CA GLU A 39 -16.76 6.20 8.68
C GLU A 39 -17.95 5.39 8.15
N SER A 40 -18.62 5.89 7.11
CA SER A 40 -19.74 5.19 6.48
C SER A 40 -19.32 3.86 5.84
N THR A 41 -18.10 3.79 5.30
CA THR A 41 -17.55 2.57 4.69
C THR A 41 -17.19 1.54 5.76
N LEU A 42 -16.61 1.99 6.88
CA LEU A 42 -16.31 1.16 8.03
C LEU A 42 -17.57 0.58 8.66
N THR A 43 -18.59 1.41 8.88
CA THR A 43 -19.89 0.93 9.40
C THR A 43 -20.46 -0.17 8.51
N LYS A 44 -20.48 0.02 7.19
CA LYS A 44 -20.96 -1.00 6.24
C LYS A 44 -20.12 -2.27 6.29
N LEU A 45 -18.80 -2.14 6.26
CA LEU A 45 -17.89 -3.29 6.26
C LEU A 45 -18.02 -4.14 7.54
N PHE A 46 -18.15 -3.50 8.70
CA PHE A 46 -18.38 -4.22 9.96
C PHE A 46 -19.79 -4.82 10.06
N GLN A 47 -20.80 -4.12 9.54
CA GLN A 47 -22.16 -4.66 9.43
C GLN A 47 -22.19 -5.92 8.56
N ASP A 48 -21.51 -5.90 7.41
CA ASP A 48 -21.48 -7.02 6.46
C ASP A 48 -20.66 -8.21 6.98
N ALA A 49 -19.53 -7.94 7.64
CA ALA A 49 -18.63 -8.99 8.12
C ALA A 49 -19.08 -9.63 9.45
N HIS A 50 -19.66 -8.84 10.36
CA HIS A 50 -19.94 -9.28 11.73
C HIS A 50 -21.41 -9.13 12.16
N GLY A 51 -22.26 -8.47 11.35
CA GLY A 51 -23.66 -8.21 11.68
C GLY A 51 -23.89 -7.16 12.77
N ASN A 52 -22.82 -6.55 13.30
CA ASN A 52 -22.89 -5.56 14.38
C ASN A 52 -21.81 -4.48 14.23
N THR A 53 -22.17 -3.23 14.49
CA THR A 53 -21.32 -2.03 14.50
C THR A 53 -20.58 -1.79 15.82
N ASP A 54 -21.00 -2.41 16.93
CA ASP A 54 -20.42 -2.16 18.26
C ASP A 54 -18.93 -2.53 18.37
N LEU A 55 -18.46 -3.42 17.49
CA LEU A 55 -17.05 -3.79 17.41
C LEU A 55 -16.16 -2.61 16.97
N LEU A 56 -16.72 -1.63 16.26
CA LEU A 56 -15.99 -0.49 15.74
C LEU A 56 -15.45 0.41 16.86
N ASP A 57 -16.21 0.55 17.95
CA ASP A 57 -15.80 1.25 19.17
C ASP A 57 -14.60 0.57 19.86
N LYS A 58 -14.50 -0.75 19.74
CA LYS A 58 -13.44 -1.54 20.35
C LYS A 58 -12.14 -1.50 19.55
N TYR A 59 -12.22 -1.71 18.23
CA TYR A 59 -11.02 -1.90 17.43
C TYR A 59 -10.32 -0.58 17.11
N LYS A 60 -11.08 0.50 16.84
CA LYS A 60 -10.60 1.78 16.33
C LYS A 60 -9.71 1.63 15.07
N VAL A 61 -9.85 2.53 14.12
CA VAL A 61 -9.12 2.49 12.86
C VAL A 61 -8.17 3.67 12.80
N THR A 62 -6.88 3.38 12.63
CA THR A 62 -5.85 4.38 12.43
C THR A 62 -6.03 5.08 11.09
N LEU A 63 -5.94 6.42 11.09
CA LEU A 63 -5.87 7.21 9.87
C LEU A 63 -4.43 7.65 9.61
N GLY A 64 -3.89 7.32 8.45
CA GLY A 64 -2.56 7.70 8.01
C GLY A 64 -2.57 8.83 6.99
N GLY A 65 -1.51 9.64 6.99
CA GLY A 65 -1.28 10.69 5.99
C GLY A 65 0.09 11.35 6.17
N ASP A 66 0.43 12.32 5.33
CA ASP A 66 1.64 13.13 5.55
C ASP A 66 1.52 13.99 6.82
N GLN A 67 2.57 14.76 7.16
CA GLN A 67 2.55 15.62 8.34
C GLN A 67 1.39 16.63 8.33
N LEU A 68 1.10 17.22 7.18
CA LEU A 68 0.12 18.29 7.06
C LEU A 68 -1.30 17.73 7.04
N THR A 69 -1.54 16.64 6.32
CA THR A 69 -2.78 15.86 6.32
C THR A 69 -3.10 15.39 7.73
N ARG A 70 -2.12 14.93 8.51
CA ARG A 70 -2.32 14.53 9.91
C ARG A 70 -2.85 15.68 10.77
N VAL A 71 -2.28 16.89 10.63
CA VAL A 71 -2.76 18.08 11.36
C VAL A 71 -4.18 18.42 10.92
N ARG A 72 -4.44 18.50 9.62
CA ARG A 72 -5.74 18.89 9.07
C ARG A 72 -6.86 17.92 9.44
N MET A 73 -6.57 16.62 9.45
CA MET A 73 -7.55 15.60 9.85
C MET A 73 -7.81 15.64 11.36
N GLN A 74 -6.79 15.92 12.17
CA GLN A 74 -6.98 16.13 13.60
C GLN A 74 -7.84 17.38 13.87
N ASP A 75 -7.52 18.50 13.24
CA ASP A 75 -8.29 19.75 13.38
C ASP A 75 -9.75 19.56 12.95
N ALA A 76 -9.97 18.83 11.84
CA ALA A 76 -11.31 18.51 11.36
C ALA A 76 -12.09 17.60 12.33
N LYS A 77 -11.40 16.74 13.08
CA LYS A 77 -12.00 15.93 14.16
C LYS A 77 -12.33 16.79 15.39
N ASP A 78 -11.44 17.72 15.74
CA ASP A 78 -11.65 18.65 16.85
C ASP A 78 -12.87 19.55 16.61
N LEU A 79 -13.11 19.97 15.36
CA LEU A 79 -14.34 20.68 14.96
C LEU A 79 -15.62 19.88 15.23
N LYS A 80 -15.54 18.54 15.23
CA LYS A 80 -16.68 17.66 15.47
C LYS A 80 -16.71 17.06 16.88
N ALA A 81 -15.76 17.41 17.75
CA ALA A 81 -15.63 16.82 19.08
C ALA A 81 -16.88 17.01 19.96
N LEU A 82 -17.67 18.06 19.71
CA LEU A 82 -18.90 18.38 20.44
C LEU A 82 -20.15 17.63 19.93
N SER A 83 -20.01 16.76 18.92
CA SER A 83 -21.15 15.98 18.43
C SER A 83 -21.65 14.97 19.46
N THR A 84 -22.95 14.68 19.48
CA THR A 84 -23.59 13.78 20.45
C THR A 84 -23.35 12.30 20.15
N THR A 85 -23.11 11.95 18.89
CA THR A 85 -22.90 10.55 18.46
C THR A 85 -21.41 10.26 18.31
N ALA A 86 -21.00 9.02 18.58
CA ALA A 86 -19.60 8.57 18.37
C ALA A 86 -19.17 8.73 16.90
N GLN A 87 -20.07 8.37 15.97
CA GLN A 87 -19.91 8.55 14.53
C GLN A 87 -19.81 10.03 14.15
N GLY A 88 -20.65 10.88 14.76
CA GLY A 88 -20.59 12.34 14.58
C GLY A 88 -19.25 12.92 15.01
N ARG A 89 -18.68 12.42 16.13
CA ARG A 89 -17.34 12.79 16.63
C ARG A 89 -16.19 12.14 15.87
N LEU A 90 -16.45 11.25 14.92
CA LEU A 90 -15.43 10.45 14.22
C LEU A 90 -14.55 9.68 15.21
N ALA A 91 -15.15 9.18 16.30
CA ALA A 91 -14.44 8.59 17.43
C ALA A 91 -13.69 7.31 17.02
N HIS A 92 -14.24 6.55 16.06
CA HIS A 92 -13.63 5.32 15.56
C HIS A 92 -12.34 5.56 14.76
N LEU A 93 -12.15 6.75 14.19
CA LEU A 93 -10.98 7.12 13.38
C LEU A 93 -9.87 7.67 14.29
N GLU A 94 -9.21 6.79 15.04
CA GLU A 94 -8.18 7.14 16.01
C GLU A 94 -7.12 6.03 16.16
N PRO A 95 -5.82 6.36 16.31
CA PRO A 95 -5.19 7.69 16.20
C PRO A 95 -5.00 8.16 14.75
N VAL A 96 -4.87 9.48 14.57
CA VAL A 96 -4.39 10.08 13.31
C VAL A 96 -2.86 10.13 13.35
N VAL A 97 -2.23 9.28 12.53
CA VAL A 97 -0.77 9.07 12.51
C VAL A 97 -0.13 9.73 11.30
N CYS A 98 1.06 10.29 11.52
CA CYS A 98 1.90 10.77 10.43
C CYS A 98 2.65 9.58 9.85
N GLU A 99 2.41 9.28 8.58
CA GLU A 99 3.16 8.31 7.83
C GLU A 99 4.38 8.98 7.19
N LEU A 100 5.57 8.49 7.54
CA LEU A 100 6.84 8.96 6.99
C LEU A 100 7.09 8.41 5.57
N TRP A 101 6.06 8.36 4.73
CA TRP A 101 6.14 7.79 3.38
C TRP A 101 7.14 8.55 2.51
N HIS A 102 7.09 9.88 2.52
CA HIS A 102 8.06 10.72 1.80
C HIS A 102 9.49 10.47 2.28
N LEU A 103 9.72 10.36 3.59
CA LEU A 103 11.05 10.06 4.13
C LEU A 103 11.56 8.68 3.67
N LYS A 104 10.70 7.66 3.68
CA LYS A 104 11.05 6.32 3.20
C LYS A 104 11.40 6.35 1.71
N GLN A 105 10.62 7.07 0.91
CA GLN A 105 10.86 7.22 -0.52
C GLN A 105 12.17 7.95 -0.79
N ASP A 106 12.41 9.09 -0.12
CA ASP A 106 13.64 9.88 -0.26
C ASP A 106 14.87 9.09 0.17
N PHE A 107 14.74 8.30 1.24
CA PHE A 107 15.81 7.43 1.70
C PHE A 107 16.15 6.35 0.67
N LEU A 108 15.12 5.67 0.13
CA LEU A 108 15.27 4.71 -0.95
C LEU A 108 15.90 5.33 -2.19
N GLU A 109 15.45 6.52 -2.59
CA GLU A 109 16.00 7.23 -3.74
C GLU A 109 17.48 7.57 -3.54
N LYS A 110 17.86 8.04 -2.35
CA LYS A 110 19.27 8.31 -2.01
C LYS A 110 20.11 7.05 -1.99
N LEU A 111 19.62 5.96 -1.39
CA LEU A 111 20.30 4.66 -1.42
C LEU A 111 20.52 4.18 -2.86
N CYS A 112 19.46 4.24 -3.69
CA CYS A 112 19.57 3.90 -5.10
C CYS A 112 20.59 4.80 -5.81
N LYS A 113 20.55 6.12 -5.66
CA LYS A 113 21.53 7.01 -6.32
C LYS A 113 22.98 6.74 -5.90
N THR A 114 23.21 6.40 -4.63
CA THR A 114 24.55 6.16 -4.09
C THR A 114 25.08 4.78 -4.46
N PHE A 115 24.25 3.74 -4.44
CA PHE A 115 24.67 2.35 -4.59
C PHE A 115 24.32 1.73 -5.96
N TYR A 116 23.50 2.40 -6.76
CA TYR A 116 23.08 1.96 -8.08
C TYR A 116 23.92 2.65 -9.16
N GLU A 117 25.11 2.11 -9.39
CA GLU A 117 25.98 2.56 -10.46
C GLU A 117 25.85 1.64 -11.69
N LYS A 118 25.55 2.24 -12.85
CA LYS A 118 25.25 1.49 -14.09
C LYS A 118 26.48 0.77 -14.65
N ALA A 119 27.67 1.26 -14.34
CA ALA A 119 28.95 0.69 -14.80
C ALA A 119 29.23 -0.66 -14.11
N THR A 120 28.74 -0.85 -12.89
CA THR A 120 29.08 -1.97 -12.01
C THR A 120 28.20 -3.21 -12.24
N ALA A 121 27.52 -3.27 -13.39
CA ALA A 121 26.62 -4.36 -13.77
C ALA A 121 27.31 -5.73 -13.89
N ALA A 122 28.63 -5.75 -14.07
CA ALA A 122 29.43 -6.96 -14.18
C ALA A 122 29.92 -7.48 -12.81
N GLU A 123 29.93 -6.65 -11.77
CA GLU A 123 30.40 -7.07 -10.45
C GLU A 123 29.27 -7.73 -9.66
N GLN A 124 29.51 -9.00 -9.32
CA GLN A 124 28.56 -9.83 -8.60
C GLN A 124 28.35 -9.30 -7.18
N GLY A 125 27.11 -9.00 -6.82
CA GLY A 125 26.74 -8.46 -5.50
C GLY A 125 26.29 -6.99 -5.50
N THR A 126 26.44 -6.28 -6.63
CA THR A 126 25.92 -4.91 -6.77
C THR A 126 24.42 -4.90 -7.05
N LEU A 127 23.75 -3.81 -6.67
CA LEU A 127 22.31 -3.62 -6.85
C LEU A 127 21.91 -3.68 -8.36
N GLN A 128 22.82 -3.26 -9.25
CA GLN A 128 22.68 -3.37 -10.70
C GLN A 128 22.79 -4.82 -11.21
N SER A 129 23.72 -5.63 -10.67
CA SER A 129 23.82 -7.05 -10.99
C SER A 129 22.53 -7.80 -10.61
N PHE A 130 21.94 -7.49 -9.46
CA PHE A 130 20.66 -8.04 -9.02
C PHE A 130 19.48 -7.61 -9.92
N ASN A 131 19.40 -6.34 -10.32
CA ASN A 131 18.33 -5.88 -11.21
C ASN A 131 18.42 -6.55 -12.60
N ASN A 132 19.62 -6.75 -13.13
CA ASN A 132 19.82 -7.42 -14.41
C ASN A 132 19.47 -8.91 -14.38
N SER A 133 19.79 -9.63 -13.30
CA SER A 133 19.42 -11.04 -13.17
C SER A 133 17.90 -11.21 -13.07
N GLU A 134 17.22 -10.32 -12.35
CA GLU A 134 15.75 -10.30 -12.25
C GLU A 134 15.07 -9.97 -13.58
N LYS A 135 15.56 -8.96 -14.32
CA LYS A 135 15.03 -8.65 -15.66
C LYS A 135 15.18 -9.80 -16.63
N LYS A 136 16.36 -10.44 -16.67
CA LYS A 136 16.60 -11.62 -17.52
C LYS A 136 15.70 -12.79 -17.14
N ARG A 137 15.42 -12.98 -15.85
CA ARG A 137 14.48 -13.99 -15.34
C ARG A 137 13.06 -13.72 -15.83
N CYS A 138 12.56 -12.49 -15.67
CA CYS A 138 11.23 -12.10 -16.15
C CYS A 138 11.08 -12.24 -17.69
N GLU A 139 12.10 -11.86 -18.46
CA GLU A 139 12.12 -12.03 -19.91
C GLU A 139 12.09 -13.51 -20.32
N TRP A 140 12.85 -14.36 -19.62
CA TRP A 140 12.85 -15.80 -19.85
C TRP A 140 11.49 -16.42 -19.51
N GLU A 141 10.92 -16.10 -18.34
CA GLU A 141 9.60 -16.58 -17.93
C GLU A 141 8.48 -16.14 -18.90
N SER A 142 8.61 -14.93 -19.49
CA SER A 142 7.68 -14.42 -20.50
C SER A 142 7.81 -15.15 -21.84
N LYS A 143 9.04 -15.47 -22.28
CA LYS A 143 9.28 -16.26 -23.49
C LYS A 143 8.79 -17.70 -23.34
N VAL A 144 8.99 -18.31 -22.18
CA VAL A 144 8.49 -19.65 -21.85
C VAL A 144 6.96 -19.68 -21.77
N LYS A 145 6.29 -18.61 -21.37
CA LYS A 145 4.82 -18.52 -21.39
C LYS A 145 4.22 -18.28 -22.79
N LEU A 146 4.95 -17.61 -23.68
CA LEU A 146 4.54 -17.37 -25.07
C LEU A 146 4.74 -18.60 -25.97
N GLN A 147 5.75 -19.42 -25.67
CA GLN A 147 5.91 -20.74 -26.27
C GLN A 147 5.10 -21.74 -25.42
N GLY A 148 3.84 -22.01 -25.80
CA GLY A 148 3.03 -23.07 -25.17
C GLY A 148 3.77 -24.41 -25.10
N PRO A 149 3.29 -25.40 -24.32
CA PRO A 149 4.06 -26.55 -23.89
C PRO A 149 4.45 -27.45 -25.07
N LEU A 150 5.61 -27.20 -25.65
CA LEU A 150 6.30 -28.09 -26.57
C LEU A 150 7.53 -28.63 -25.85
N SER A 151 7.35 -29.85 -25.31
CA SER A 151 8.37 -30.88 -25.10
C SER A 151 9.83 -30.40 -25.04
N ALA A 152 10.26 -29.85 -23.91
CA ALA A 152 11.69 -29.74 -23.62
C ALA A 152 12.14 -31.02 -22.89
N SER A 153 12.49 -32.03 -23.68
CA SER A 153 13.28 -33.18 -23.20
C SER A 153 14.58 -32.63 -22.60
N VAL A 154 14.71 -32.75 -21.29
CA VAL A 154 15.96 -32.53 -20.56
C VAL A 154 17.00 -33.51 -21.12
N ARG A 155 17.97 -33.01 -21.90
CA ARG A 155 19.25 -33.69 -22.06
C ARG A 155 20.19 -33.11 -21.00
N CYS A 156 20.39 -33.89 -19.94
CA CYS A 156 21.54 -33.73 -19.06
C CYS A 156 22.80 -34.07 -19.87
N GLY A 157 23.76 -33.15 -19.85
CA GLY A 157 25.15 -33.34 -20.19
C GLY A 157 25.98 -32.61 -19.15
#